data_AF-A0A6N6KVZ3-F1
#
_entry.id   AF-A0A6N6KVZ3-F1
#
_cell.length_a   1.000
_cell.length_b   1.000
_cell.length_c   1.000
_cell.angle_alpha   90.00
_cell.angle_beta   90.00
_cell.angle_gamma   90.00
#
_symmetry.space_group_name_H-M   'P 1'
#
loop_
_entity.id
_entity.type
_entity.pdbx_description
1 polymer ?
#
loop_
_entity_poly.entity_id
_entity_poly.type
_entity_poly.pdbx_seq_one_letter_code
_entity_poly.pdbx_strand_id
1 'polypeptide(L)' 'MKLSQCPTCLMATSLGQEPQLGACITCEYCETELRVVSLNPCRLGWRFRPDERKVAEEYFEDEYGDNRPYSHYLPFL' A
#
# COMPACT_ATOMS: atom_id res chain seq x y z
N MET A 1 -9.77 -11.74 21.97
CA MET A 1 -9.61 -11.60 20.51
C MET A 1 -9.09 -10.20 20.24
N LYS A 2 -8.22 -10.02 19.24
CA LYS A 2 -7.81 -8.68 18.76
C LYS A 2 -8.57 -8.34 17.49
N LEU A 3 -9.01 -7.10 17.40
CA LEU A 3 -9.70 -6.54 16.24
C LEU A 3 -8.80 -5.52 15.57
N SER A 4 -8.85 -5.46 14.24
CA SER A 4 -8.26 -4.39 13.44
C SER A 4 -9.24 -3.99 12.35
N GLN A 5 -9.16 -2.75 11.90
CA GLN A 5 -9.97 -2.29 10.79
C GLN A 5 -9.39 -2.78 9.46
N CYS A 6 -10.26 -3.23 8.55
CA CYS A 6 -9.90 -3.51 7.17
C CYS A 6 -9.63 -2.18 6.43
N PRO A 7 -8.47 -2.00 5.78
CA PRO A 7 -8.16 -0.77 5.03
C PRO A 7 -8.98 -0.61 3.74
N THR A 8 -9.63 -1.68 3.25
CA THR A 8 -10.44 -1.65 2.01
C THR A 8 -11.90 -1.28 2.27
N CYS A 9 -12.57 -1.96 3.19
CA CYS A 9 -14.01 -1.78 3.44
C CYS A 9 -14.35 -1.12 4.78
N LEU A 10 -13.33 -0.77 5.58
CA LEU A 10 -13.46 -0.12 6.89
C LEU A 10 -14.20 -0.91 7.97
N MET A 11 -14.57 -2.17 7.70
CA MET A 11 -15.17 -3.07 8.68
C MET A 11 -14.13 -3.63 9.65
N ALA A 12 -14.53 -3.88 10.89
CA ALA A 12 -13.69 -4.53 11.89
C ALA A 12 -13.48 -6.00 11.51
N THR A 13 -12.22 -6.45 11.46
CA THR A 13 -11.83 -7.82 11.12
C THR A 13 -11.15 -8.46 12.33
N SER A 14 -11.53 -9.71 12.63
CA SER A 14 -10.94 -10.49 13.71
C SER A 14 -9.55 -11.01 13.33
N LEU A 15 -8.56 -10.81 14.21
CA LEU A 15 -7.19 -11.29 14.03
C LEU A 15 -6.86 -12.53 14.89
N GLY A 16 -7.85 -13.10 15.58
CA GLY A 16 -7.65 -14.19 16.53
C GLY A 16 -7.14 -13.74 17.91
N GLN A 17 -6.63 -14.68 18.71
CA GLN A 17 -6.07 -14.40 20.05
C GLN A 17 -4.64 -13.85 19.98
N GLU A 18 -3.79 -14.41 19.12
CA GLU A 18 -2.37 -14.05 19.00
C GLU A 18 -2.01 -13.75 17.53
N PRO A 19 -2.29 -12.54 17.02
CA PRO A 19 -1.85 -12.14 15.70
C PRO A 19 -0.33 -12.13 15.62
N GLN A 20 0.20 -12.73 14.56
CA GLN A 20 1.63 -12.73 14.27
C GLN A 20 1.94 -11.68 13.21
N LEU A 21 3.05 -10.96 13.40
CA LEU A 21 3.52 -10.01 12.40
C LEU A 21 3.82 -10.75 11.09
N GLY A 22 3.32 -10.22 9.98
CA GLY A 22 3.47 -10.82 8.67
C GLY A 22 2.45 -11.91 8.33
N ALA A 23 1.60 -12.34 9.28
CA ALA A 23 0.52 -13.29 9.00
C ALA A 23 -0.45 -12.73 7.96
N CYS A 24 -0.94 -13.62 7.09
CA CYS A 24 -1.95 -13.30 6.09
C CYS A 24 -3.33 -13.69 6.62
N ILE A 25 -4.30 -12.80 6.44
CA ILE A 25 -5.70 -13.01 6.79
C ILE A 25 -6.59 -12.53 5.64
N THR A 26 -7.80 -13.07 5.56
CA THR A 26 -8.80 -12.63 4.57
C THR A 26 -9.88 -11.85 5.30
N CYS A 27 -10.23 -10.66 4.80
CA CYS A 27 -11.35 -9.91 5.35
C CYS A 27 -12.66 -10.67 5.06
N GLU A 28 -13.45 -10.95 6.09
CA GLU A 28 -14.73 -11.67 5.97
C GLU A 28 -15.85 -10.88 5.26
N TYR A 29 -15.65 -9.57 5.06
CA TYR A 29 -16.66 -8.68 4.46
C TYR A 29 -16.42 -8.36 2.98
N CYS A 30 -15.16 -8.23 2.57
CA CYS A 30 -14.79 -7.82 1.20
C CYS A 30 -13.80 -8.78 0.55
N GLU A 31 -13.49 -9.89 1.21
CA GLU A 31 -12.63 -10.98 0.71
C GLU A 31 -11.20 -10.54 0.35
N THR A 32 -10.80 -9.32 0.74
CA THR A 32 -9.46 -8.82 0.48
C THR A 32 -8.45 -9.57 1.34
N GLU A 33 -7.36 -10.03 0.72
CA GLU A 33 -6.21 -10.59 1.42
C GLU A 33 -5.35 -9.48 2.03
N LEU A 34 -5.18 -9.55 3.34
CA LEU A 34 -4.47 -8.57 4.14
C LEU A 34 -3.31 -9.24 4.89
N ARG A 35 -2.32 -8.45 5.26
CA ARG A 35 -1.16 -8.85 6.03
C ARG A 35 -1.09 -8.04 7.32
N VAL A 36 -0.78 -8.69 8.43
CA VAL A 36 -0.48 -8.00 9.69
C VAL A 36 0.84 -7.26 9.56
N VAL A 37 0.81 -5.93 9.65
CA VAL A 37 2.00 -5.06 9.49
C VAL A 37 2.44 -4.40 10.79
N SER A 38 1.61 -4.43 11.84
CA SER A 38 1.97 -4.00 13.20
C SER A 38 1.16 -4.77 14.24
N LEU A 39 1.68 -4.89 15.46
CA LEU A 39 1.05 -5.59 16.59
C LEU A 39 0.58 -4.66 17.72
N ASN A 40 1.09 -3.42 17.79
CA ASN A 40 0.76 -2.46 18.85
C ASN A 40 0.81 -0.99 18.34
N PRO A 41 -0.33 -0.40 17.94
CA PRO A 41 -1.64 -1.02 17.74
C PRO A 41 -1.61 -2.03 16.57
N CYS A 42 -2.46 -3.05 16.61
CA CYS A 42 -2.57 -3.99 15.50
C CYS A 42 -3.03 -3.27 14.23
N ARG A 43 -2.30 -3.44 13.13
CA ARG A 43 -2.63 -2.84 11.82
C ARG A 43 -2.52 -3.86 10.70
N LEU A 44 -3.40 -3.72 9.73
CA LEU A 44 -3.44 -4.51 8.51
C LEU A 44 -2.99 -3.67 7.32
N GLY A 45 -2.23 -4.28 6.41
CA GLY A 45 -1.89 -3.75 5.10
C GLY A 45 -2.29 -4.72 4.00
N TRP A 46 -2.30 -4.29 2.75
CA TRP A 46 -2.57 -5.19 1.63
C TRP A 46 -1.48 -6.24 1.48
N ARG A 47 -1.88 -7.48 1.18
CA ARG A 47 -0.93 -8.53 0.83
C ARG A 47 -0.40 -8.27 -0.58
N PHE A 48 0.91 -8.10 -0.71
CA PHE A 48 1.54 -8.05 -2.03
C PHE A 48 1.54 -9.46 -2.64
N ARG A 49 0.83 -9.67 -3.75
CA ARG A 49 0.89 -10.91 -4.53
C ARG A 49 2.00 -10.75 -5.59
N PRO A 50 3.04 -11.59 -5.59
CA PRO A 50 4.17 -11.45 -6.51
C PRO A 50 3.78 -11.62 -8.00
N ASP A 51 2.60 -12.18 -8.29
CA ASP A 51 2.07 -12.34 -9.66
C ASP A 51 1.39 -11.06 -10.21
N GLU A 52 1.20 -10.03 -9.39
CA GLU A 52 0.65 -8.74 -9.82
C GLU A 52 1.74 -7.78 -10.35
N ARG A 53 3.01 -8.22 -10.40
CA ARG A 53 4.15 -7.46 -10.91
C ARG A 53 4.29 -7.54 -12.45
N LYS A 54 3.19 -7.33 -13.18
CA LYS A 54 3.18 -7.33 -14.65
C LYS A 54 2.57 -6.07 -15.30
N VAL A 55 2.31 -5.01 -14.55
CA VAL A 55 1.77 -3.76 -15.12
C VAL A 55 2.39 -2.53 -14.45
N ALA A 56 3.61 -2.16 -14.84
CA ALA A 56 4.15 -0.81 -14.65
C ALA A 56 5.42 -0.58 -15.50
N GLU A 57 5.47 -1.12 -16.71
CA GLU A 57 6.51 -0.80 -17.70
C GLU A 57 5.85 -0.38 -19.02
N GLU A 58 4.93 0.59 -18.96
CA GLU A 58 4.70 1.49 -20.09
C GLU A 58 5.21 2.86 -19.64
N TYR A 59 6.52 3.05 -19.79
CA TYR A 59 7.12 4.37 -19.76
C TYR A 59 6.49 5.16 -20.91
N PHE A 60 5.79 6.22 -20.57
CA PHE A 60 5.35 7.25 -21.52
C PHE A 60 6.59 7.78 -22.24
N GLU A 61 6.67 7.63 -23.56
CA GLU A 61 7.55 8.48 -24.38
C GLU A 61 6.99 9.90 -24.33
N ASP A 62 7.51 10.74 -23.43
CA ASP A 62 7.30 12.17 -23.50
C ASP A 62 8.22 12.76 -24.57
N GLU A 63 7.72 12.75 -25.82
CA GLU A 63 8.28 13.53 -26.93
C GLU A 63 8.05 15.04 -26.68
N TYR A 64 8.74 15.61 -25.71
CA TYR A 64 8.87 17.07 -25.55
C TYR A 64 10.32 17.42 -25.27
N GLY A 65 11.09 17.51 -26.36
CA GLY A 65 12.36 18.24 -26.37
C GLY A 65 12.11 19.73 -26.10
N ASP A 66 12.04 20.14 -24.83
CA ASP A 66 12.08 21.54 -24.43
C ASP A 66 13.52 21.91 -24.06
N ASN A 67 14.27 22.33 -25.07
CA ASN A 67 15.65 22.77 -24.98
C ASN A 67 15.71 24.19 -24.38
N ARG A 68 15.37 24.33 -23.08
CA ARG A 68 15.58 25.59 -22.36
C ARG A 68 16.89 25.56 -21.60
N PRO A 69 17.77 26.56 -21.80
CA PRO A 69 19.01 26.66 -21.05
C PRO A 69 18.68 26.88 -19.56
N TYR A 70 19.28 26.05 -18.72
CA TYR A 70 19.27 26.15 -17.26
C TYR A 70 19.79 27.53 -16.85
N SER A 71 18.91 28.50 -16.63
CA SER A 71 19.32 29.79 -16.08
C SER A 71 18.23 30.37 -15.19
N HIS A 72 18.61 30.44 -13.91
CA HIS A 72 18.11 31.34 -12.87
C HIS A 72 16.66 31.17 -12.44
N TYR A 73 16.45 30.56 -11.27
CA TYR A 73 15.94 31.29 -10.10
C TYR A 73 16.46 30.61 -8.82
N LEU A 74 17.54 31.17 -8.27
CA LEU A 74 17.87 31.03 -6.85
C LEU A 74 16.90 31.91 -6.01
N PRO A 75 16.67 31.55 -4.74
CA PRO A 75 15.49 31.93 -3.98
C PRO A 75 15.57 33.38 -3.50
N PHE A 76 14.44 34.09 -3.55
CA PHE A 76 14.31 35.34 -2.80
C PHE A 76 13.54 35.05 -1.51
N LEU A 77 14.32 35.12 -0.43
CA LEU A 77 14.00 35.56 0.95
C LEU A 77 12.52 35.69 1.33
#